data_AF-A0A5C5WEN1-F1
#
_entry.id   AF-A0A5C5WEN1-F1
#
_cell.length_a   1.000
_cell.length_b   1.000
_cell.length_c   1.000
_cell.angle_alpha   90.00
_cell.angle_beta   90.00
_cell.angle_gamma   90.00
#
_symmetry.space_group_name_H-M   'P 1'
#
loop_
_entity.id
_entity.type
_entity.pdbx_description
1 polymer ?
#
loop_
_entity_poly.entity_id
_entity_poly.type
_entity_poly.pdbx_seq_one_letter_code
_entity_poly.pdbx_strand_id
1 'polypeptide(L)'
;MPKKHKTEHPPEYLTILRHMLGANSSRPGYRNHYCAEVNSASHSTLLDMAMIGLVKPGRIINQGADRYFHATPAGMAAVGVERILD
;
A
#
# COMPACT_ATOMS: atom_id res chain seq x y z
N MET A 1 26.35 19.31 4.29
CA MET A 1 25.62 18.03 4.20
C MET A 1 24.14 18.33 4.00
N PRO A 2 23.50 17.90 2.90
CA PRO A 2 22.08 18.16 2.72
C PRO A 2 21.30 17.31 3.74
N LYS A 3 20.39 17.95 4.48
CA LYS A 3 19.49 17.32 5.44
C LYS A 3 18.59 16.35 4.66
N LYS A 4 18.64 15.06 4.98
CA LYS A 4 17.67 14.08 4.46
C LYS A 4 16.29 14.52 4.92
N HIS A 5 15.49 15.13 4.05
CA HIS A 5 14.07 15.26 4.30
C HIS A 5 13.52 13.83 4.36
N LYS A 6 13.15 13.37 5.56
CA LYS A 6 12.20 12.26 5.68
C LYS A 6 10.95 12.78 4.98
N THR A 7 10.68 12.30 3.78
CA THR A 7 9.41 12.51 3.11
C THR A 7 8.37 11.85 3.99
N GLU A 8 7.73 12.63 4.86
CA GLU A 8 6.63 12.15 5.68
C GLU A 8 5.46 11.86 4.73
N HIS A 9 5.04 10.60 4.68
CA HIS A 9 3.87 10.22 3.91
C HIS A 9 2.61 10.72 4.62
N PRO A 10 1.54 11.06 3.87
CA PRO A 10 0.24 11.37 4.45
C PRO A 10 -0.21 10.31 5.47
N PRO A 11 -0.80 10.68 6.62
CA PRO A 11 -1.27 9.73 7.63
C PRO A 11 -2.25 8.66 7.09
N GLU A 12 -3.04 9.03 6.09
CA GLU A 12 -3.96 8.13 5.39
C GLU A 12 -3.22 7.01 4.67
N TYR A 13 -2.09 7.31 4.01
CA TYR A 13 -1.31 6.32 3.27
C TYR A 13 -0.72 5.29 4.22
N LEU A 14 -0.22 5.75 5.37
CA LEU A 14 0.29 4.86 6.42
C LEU A 14 -0.83 3.99 7.00
N THR A 15 -2.04 4.53 7.16
CA THR A 15 -3.21 3.77 7.63
C THR A 15 -3.59 2.67 6.64
N ILE A 16 -3.65 2.99 5.34
CA ILE A 16 -3.92 2.02 4.28
C ILE A 16 -2.84 0.94 4.22
N LEU A 17 -1.55 1.31 4.28
CA LEU A 17 -0.44 0.35 4.28
C LEU A 17 -0.49 -0.57 5.49
N ARG A 18 -0.74 -0.03 6.70
CA ARG A 18 -0.88 -0.86 7.91
C ARG A 18 -2.04 -1.84 7.80
N HIS A 19 -3.16 -1.43 7.21
CA HIS A 19 -4.30 -2.31 6.97
C HIS A 19 -3.99 -3.38 5.93
N MET A 20 -3.48 -2.98 4.76
CA MET A 20 -3.09 -3.84 3.65
C MET A 20 -2.08 -4.93 4.09
N LEU A 21 -1.12 -4.54 4.92
CA LEU A 21 -0.05 -5.41 5.40
C LEU A 21 -0.40 -6.13 6.71
N GLY A 22 -1.56 -5.86 7.31
CA GLY A 22 -1.86 -6.36 8.65
C GLY A 22 -0.74 -6.06 9.65
N ALA A 23 -0.17 -4.86 9.61
CA ALA A 23 1.02 -4.49 10.39
C ALA A 23 0.84 -4.65 11.90
N ASN A 24 -0.42 -4.62 12.37
CA ASN A 24 -0.79 -4.83 13.78
C ASN A 24 -1.38 -6.24 14.03
N SER A 25 -1.22 -7.19 13.11
CA SER A 25 -1.71 -8.57 13.26
C SER A 25 -0.63 -9.49 13.82
N SER A 26 -1.00 -10.71 14.20
CA SER A 26 -0.04 -11.74 14.62
C SER A 26 0.88 -12.24 13.50
N ARG A 27 0.60 -11.87 12.23
CA ARG A 27 1.42 -12.21 11.06
C ARG A 27 1.53 -11.02 10.09
N PRO A 28 2.28 -9.96 10.44
CA PRO A 28 2.50 -8.80 9.57
C PRO A 28 3.08 -9.20 8.21
N GLY A 29 2.62 -8.56 7.14
CA GLY A 29 3.07 -8.81 5.77
C GLY A 29 2.52 -10.09 5.12
N TYR A 30 1.77 -10.94 5.85
CA TYR A 30 1.16 -12.15 5.28
C TYR A 30 0.16 -11.82 4.16
N ARG A 31 -0.58 -10.73 4.31
CA ARG A 31 -1.33 -10.10 3.23
C ARG A 31 -0.52 -8.92 2.72
N ASN A 32 -0.46 -8.76 1.41
CA ASN A 32 0.28 -7.67 0.76
C ASN A 32 -0.56 -7.00 -0.34
N HIS A 33 -1.88 -7.15 -0.27
CA HIS A 33 -2.80 -6.62 -1.28
C HIS A 33 -4.03 -5.99 -0.65
N TYR A 34 -4.56 -4.97 -1.32
CA TYR A 34 -5.80 -4.28 -0.99
C TYR A 34 -6.70 -4.26 -2.23
N CYS A 35 -7.99 -4.52 -2.06
CA CYS A 35 -8.98 -4.44 -3.12
C CYS A 35 -9.78 -3.15 -2.96
N ALA A 36 -9.84 -2.33 -4.01
CA ALA A 36 -10.63 -1.11 -4.02
C ALA A 36 -11.58 -1.09 -5.21
N GLU A 37 -12.79 -0.61 -4.97
CA GLU A 37 -13.77 -0.34 -6.02
C GLU A 37 -13.24 0.74 -6.95
N VAL A 38 -13.27 0.52 -8.26
CA VAL A 38 -12.82 1.46 -9.27
C VAL A 38 -13.65 2.75 -9.18
N ASN A 39 -12.98 3.90 -9.27
CA ASN A 39 -13.54 5.25 -9.10
C ASN A 39 -14.02 5.61 -7.68
N SER A 40 -13.83 4.74 -6.68
CA SER A 40 -14.02 5.11 -5.27
C SER A 40 -12.90 6.02 -4.76
N ALA A 41 -13.11 6.66 -3.61
CA ALA A 41 -12.09 7.46 -2.93
C ALA A 41 -10.82 6.63 -2.64
N SER A 42 -10.98 5.41 -2.12
CA SER A 42 -9.85 4.50 -1.85
C SER A 42 -9.06 4.15 -3.11
N HIS A 43 -9.74 3.99 -4.25
CA HIS A 43 -9.06 3.75 -5.52
C HIS A 43 -8.21 4.95 -5.96
N SER A 44 -8.74 6.17 -5.84
CA SER A 44 -7.97 7.39 -6.10
C SER A 44 -6.75 7.51 -5.19
N THR A 45 -6.93 7.31 -3.88
CA THR A 45 -5.81 7.32 -2.91
C THR A 45 -4.75 6.28 -3.26
N LEU A 46 -5.13 5.06 -3.66
CA LEU A 46 -4.20 4.01 -4.05
C LEU A 46 -3.49 4.29 -5.38
N LEU A 47 -4.13 5.01 -6.31
CA LEU A 47 -3.45 5.50 -7.52
C LEU A 47 -2.40 6.55 -7.17
N ASP A 48 -2.68 7.48 -6.26
CA ASP A 48 -1.69 8.46 -5.79
C ASP A 48 -0.50 7.78 -5.11
N MET A 49 -0.78 6.80 -4.24
CA MET A 49 0.26 5.97 -3.62
C MET A 49 1.08 5.19 -4.65
N ALA A 50 0.46 4.76 -5.76
CA ALA A 50 1.16 4.08 -6.85
C ALA A 50 2.08 5.02 -7.62
N MET A 51 1.67 6.28 -7.84
CA MET A 51 2.50 7.28 -8.50
C MET A 51 3.81 7.56 -7.76
N ILE A 52 3.80 7.49 -6.43
CA ILE A 52 4.99 7.65 -5.59
C ILE A 52 5.67 6.32 -5.23
N GLY A 53 5.23 5.20 -5.80
CA GLY A 53 5.88 3.90 -5.71
C GLY A 53 5.65 3.12 -4.41
N LEU A 54 4.66 3.48 -3.58
CA LEU A 54 4.35 2.74 -2.34
C LEU A 54 3.53 1.47 -2.60
N VAL A 55 2.72 1.47 -3.67
CA VAL A 55 1.93 0.30 -4.10
C VAL A 55 2.04 0.13 -5.61
N LYS A 56 1.66 -1.05 -6.11
CA LYS A 56 1.57 -1.35 -7.54
C LYS A 56 0.14 -1.77 -7.88
N PRO A 57 -0.50 -1.17 -8.90
CA PRO A 57 -1.80 -1.65 -9.37
C PRO A 57 -1.66 -3.05 -9.96
N GLY A 58 -2.56 -3.93 -9.53
CA GLY A 58 -2.68 -5.32 -9.95
C GLY A 58 -3.87 -5.53 -10.89
N ARG A 59 -4.45 -6.73 -10.81
CA ARG A 59 -5.57 -7.13 -11.67
C ARG A 59 -6.85 -6.35 -11.34
N ILE A 60 -7.62 -6.08 -12.40
CA ILE A 60 -9.02 -5.66 -12.29
C ILE A 60 -9.87 -6.94 -12.24
N ILE A 61 -10.85 -6.98 -11.34
CA ILE A 61 -11.75 -8.11 -11.12
C ILE A 61 -13.21 -7.63 -11.13
N ASN A 62 -14.16 -8.55 -10.88
CA ASN A 62 -15.58 -8.23 -10.72
C ASN A 62 -16.15 -7.39 -11.88
N GLN A 63 -15.89 -7.84 -13.12
CA GLN A 63 -16.36 -7.18 -14.35
C GLN A 63 -15.93 -5.70 -14.49
N GLY A 64 -14.79 -5.32 -13.89
CA GLY A 64 -14.31 -3.94 -13.94
C GLY A 64 -14.59 -3.13 -12.68
N ALA A 65 -15.36 -3.69 -11.74
CA ALA A 65 -15.79 -2.97 -10.54
C ALA A 65 -14.66 -2.80 -9.51
N ASP A 66 -13.70 -3.71 -9.46
CA ASP A 66 -12.67 -3.73 -8.42
C ASP A 66 -11.27 -3.88 -8.98
N ARG A 67 -10.28 -3.33 -8.29
CA ARG A 67 -8.86 -3.48 -8.61
C ARG A 67 -8.05 -3.83 -7.36
N TYR A 68 -7.15 -4.80 -7.52
CA TYR A 68 -6.12 -5.08 -6.53
C TYR A 68 -4.97 -4.08 -6.61
N PHE A 69 -4.40 -3.76 -5.46
CA PHE A 69 -3.15 -3.03 -5.30
C PHE A 69 -2.23 -3.80 -4.38
N HIS A 70 -0.95 -3.90 -4.71
CA HIS A 70 0.02 -4.64 -3.92
C HIS A 70 1.05 -3.69 -3.30
N ALA A 71 1.38 -3.86 -2.03
CA ALA A 71 2.47 -3.09 -1.40
C ALA A 71 3.80 -3.39 -2.10
N THR A 72 4.57 -2.35 -2.41
CA THR A 72 5.96 -2.48 -2.86
C THR A 72 6.89 -2.62 -1.64
N PRO A 73 8.18 -2.97 -1.83
CA PRO A 73 9.15 -2.91 -0.74
C PRO A 73 9.23 -1.53 -0.05
N ALA A 74 9.07 -0.45 -0.81
CA ALA A 74 9.02 0.91 -0.26
C ALA A 74 7.78 1.13 0.63
N GLY A 75 6.60 0.66 0.20
CA GLY A 75 5.38 0.70 1.01
C GLY A 75 5.47 -0.12 2.30
N MET A 76 6.12 -1.29 2.25
CA MET A 76 6.35 -2.10 3.44
C MET A 76 7.30 -1.40 4.43
N ALA A 77 8.43 -0.88 3.92
CA ALA A 77 9.39 -0.13 4.73
C ALA A 77 8.77 1.13 5.37
N ALA A 78 7.84 1.81 4.68
CA ALA A 78 7.15 2.98 5.21
C ALA A 78 6.33 2.71 6.49
N VAL A 79 5.95 1.45 6.74
CA VAL A 79 5.24 1.03 7.96
C VAL A 79 6.04 0.03 8.80
N GLY A 80 7.33 -0.14 8.53
CA GLY A 80 8.21 -1.02 9.30
C GLY A 80 7.91 -2.51 9.17
N VAL A 81 7.30 -2.92 8.05
CA VAL A 81 7.08 -4.35 7.73
C VAL A 81 8.20 -4.82 6.81
N GLU A 82 8.84 -5.93 7.15
CA GLU A 82 9.78 -6.63 6.28
C GLU A 82 9.14 -7.93 5.80
N ARG A 83 9.25 -8.24 4.51
CA ARG A 83 8.75 -9.52 3.99
C ARG A 83 9.73 -10.61 4.35
N ILE A 84 9.28 -11.61 5.11
CA ILE A 84 9.96 -12.90 5.18
C ILE A 84 9.67 -13.59 3.84
N LEU A 85 10.67 -13.63 2.96
CA LEU A 85 10.62 -14.47 1.77
C LEU A 85 10.92 -15.90 2.25
N ASP A 86 9.93 -16.78 2.16
CA ASP A 86 10.14 -18.23 2.22
C ASP A 86 10.86 -18.71 0.95
#